data_AF-A0A3D3FQR7-F1
#
_entry.id   AF-A0A3D3FQR7-F1
#
_cell.length_a   1.000
_cell.length_b   1.000
_cell.length_c   1.000
_cell.angle_alpha   90.00
_cell.angle_beta   90.00
_cell.angle_gamma   90.00
#
_symmetry.space_group_name_H-M   'P 1'
#
loop_
_entity.id
_entity.type
_entity.pdbx_description
1 polymer ?
#
loop_
_entity_poly.entity_id
_entity_poly.type
_entity_poly.pdbx_seq_one_letter_code
_entity_poly.pdbx_strand_id
1 'polypeptide(L)'
;MSFARPVLDEVIPDEYRTIAGELFSDPGVAARTYQKDVERFAEVLGIIAEFRASCASSNSPANAAVSDRRLLGHFRNNVELLIQKTWVEKADEAHKEKLLDRIPVFVLDMERADYERALRTFIHILDELAYLLFGTQSRKGDFIEYAFRIDANLGLFWWYAGNLASLLGETDEKRIRAVLVIGVCYLSSI
;
A
#
# COMPACT_ATOMS: atom_id res chain seq x y z
N MET A 1 20.89 -22.84 26.91
CA MET A 1 19.49 -22.38 27.04
C MET A 1 19.10 -21.78 25.70
N SER A 2 18.34 -22.53 24.91
CA SER A 2 17.86 -22.11 23.59
C SER A 2 16.55 -21.37 23.80
N PHE A 3 16.50 -20.09 23.45
CA PHE A 3 15.23 -19.38 23.32
C PHE A 3 14.55 -19.95 22.08
N ALA A 4 13.50 -20.74 22.31
CA ALA A 4 12.64 -21.21 21.24
C ALA A 4 12.19 -19.99 20.42
N ARG A 5 12.27 -20.11 19.09
CA ARG A 5 11.68 -19.18 18.14
C ARG A 5 10.38 -19.81 17.64
N PRO A 6 9.21 -19.61 18.28
CA PRO A 6 7.96 -19.93 17.59
C PRO A 6 6.89 -18.86 17.87
N VAL A 7 6.65 -17.92 16.94
CA VAL A 7 5.40 -17.13 16.94
C VAL A 7 5.01 -16.65 15.53
N LEU A 8 5.98 -16.28 14.68
CA LEU A 8 5.68 -15.74 13.34
C LEU A 8 4.95 -16.74 12.43
N ASP A 9 5.31 -18.02 12.50
CA ASP A 9 4.77 -19.05 11.61
C ASP A 9 3.31 -19.44 11.93
N GLU A 10 2.84 -19.23 13.17
CA GLU A 10 1.46 -19.56 13.57
C GLU A 10 0.48 -18.42 13.30
N VAL A 11 0.94 -17.15 13.34
CA VAL A 11 0.06 -15.98 13.21
C VAL A 11 -0.13 -15.57 11.76
N ILE A 12 0.89 -15.76 10.92
CA ILE A 12 0.85 -15.36 9.52
C ILE A 12 0.90 -16.59 8.63
N PRO A 13 -0.17 -16.91 7.88
CA PRO A 13 -0.21 -18.03 6.94
C PRO A 13 0.99 -18.04 5.98
N ASP A 14 1.54 -19.23 5.70
CA ASP A 14 2.67 -19.42 4.77
C ASP A 14 2.41 -18.79 3.39
N GLU A 15 1.17 -18.87 2.92
CA GLU A 15 0.73 -18.29 1.66
C GLU A 15 0.96 -16.77 1.60
N TYR A 16 0.67 -16.05 2.68
CA TYR A 16 0.86 -14.60 2.75
C TYR A 16 2.33 -14.21 2.79
N ARG A 17 3.17 -14.97 3.51
CA ARG A 17 4.63 -14.74 3.52
C ARG A 17 5.22 -14.95 2.13
N THR A 18 4.76 -15.98 1.43
CA THR A 18 5.20 -16.32 0.08
C THR A 18 4.82 -15.21 -0.91
N ILE A 19 3.55 -14.79 -0.92
CA ILE A 19 3.04 -13.80 -1.88
C ILE A 19 3.62 -12.41 -1.63
N ALA A 20 3.81 -12.02 -0.35
CA ALA A 20 4.50 -10.77 -0.02
C ALA A 20 5.99 -10.81 -0.41
N GLY A 21 6.66 -11.95 -0.22
CA GLY A 21 8.05 -12.14 -0.63
C GLY A 21 8.23 -12.06 -2.15
N GLU A 22 7.33 -12.68 -2.92
CA GLU A 22 7.33 -12.62 -4.39
C GLU A 22 7.19 -11.17 -4.91
N LEU A 23 6.28 -10.38 -4.33
CA LEU A 23 6.01 -9.00 -4.76
C LEU A 23 7.25 -8.08 -4.72
N PHE A 24 8.07 -8.20 -3.66
CA PHE A 24 9.23 -7.35 -3.40
C PHE A 24 10.58 -8.02 -3.68
N SER A 25 10.59 -9.22 -4.27
CA SER A 25 11.84 -9.90 -4.65
C SER A 25 12.64 -9.06 -5.66
N ASP A 26 13.98 -9.06 -5.53
CA ASP A 26 14.87 -8.42 -6.49
C ASP A 26 14.72 -9.11 -7.85
N PRO A 27 14.40 -8.38 -8.95
CA PRO A 27 14.25 -8.94 -10.28
C PRO A 27 15.63 -9.30 -10.87
N GLY A 28 16.29 -10.28 -10.27
CA GLY A 28 17.48 -10.89 -10.81
C GLY A 28 17.18 -11.55 -12.16
N VAL A 29 17.68 -10.93 -13.24
CA VAL A 29 17.87 -11.49 -14.59
C VAL A 29 16.63 -12.19 -15.19
N ALA A 30 15.46 -11.56 -15.10
CA ALA A 30 14.44 -11.67 -16.13
C ALA A 30 13.40 -10.57 -15.91
N ALA A 31 13.15 -9.75 -16.94
CA ALA A 31 12.02 -8.82 -16.99
C ALA A 31 10.64 -9.53 -17.09
N ARG A 32 10.52 -10.72 -16.49
CA ARG A 32 9.35 -11.58 -16.29
C ARG A 32 9.45 -12.03 -14.82
N THR A 33 8.56 -11.72 -13.88
CA THR A 33 7.10 -11.58 -14.05
C THR A 33 6.46 -10.79 -12.90
N TYR A 34 6.95 -9.59 -12.56
CA TYR A 34 6.34 -8.77 -11.50
C TYR A 34 4.83 -8.56 -11.72
N GLN A 35 4.37 -8.56 -12.98
CA GLN A 35 2.96 -8.47 -13.34
C GLN A 35 2.10 -9.62 -12.78
N LYS A 36 2.62 -10.85 -12.75
CA LYS A 36 1.89 -11.97 -12.14
C LYS A 36 1.88 -11.85 -10.62
N ASP A 37 2.98 -11.36 -10.06
CA ASP A 37 3.12 -11.23 -8.60
C ASP A 37 2.19 -10.13 -8.07
N VAL A 38 2.11 -8.97 -8.75
CA VAL A 38 1.15 -7.91 -8.41
C VAL A 38 -0.30 -8.35 -8.60
N GLU A 39 -0.62 -9.12 -9.65
CA GLU A 39 -1.98 -9.64 -9.86
C GLU A 39 -2.36 -10.66 -8.80
N ARG A 40 -1.46 -11.59 -8.46
CA ARG A 40 -1.66 -12.57 -7.39
C ARG A 40 -1.85 -11.88 -6.04
N PHE A 41 -1.03 -10.87 -5.75
CA PHE A 41 -1.16 -10.08 -4.52
C PHE A 41 -2.51 -9.33 -4.47
N ALA A 42 -2.92 -8.71 -5.59
CA ALA A 42 -4.20 -8.04 -5.71
C ALA A 42 -5.40 -9.00 -5.59
N GLU A 43 -5.28 -10.23 -6.08
CA GLU A 43 -6.29 -11.28 -5.93
C GLU A 43 -6.46 -11.70 -4.48
N VAL A 44 -5.36 -11.94 -3.76
CA VAL A 44 -5.42 -12.30 -2.33
C VAL A 44 -5.94 -11.16 -1.47
N LEU A 45 -5.60 -9.91 -1.80
CA LEU A 45 -6.19 -8.74 -1.14
C LEU A 45 -7.65 -8.46 -1.52
N GLY A 46 -8.22 -9.19 -2.48
CA GLY A 46 -9.60 -9.01 -2.93
C GLY A 46 -9.85 -7.75 -3.76
N ILE A 47 -8.81 -7.19 -4.39
CA ILE A 47 -8.85 -5.93 -5.17
C ILE A 47 -8.53 -6.13 -6.66
N ILE A 48 -8.54 -7.38 -7.15
CA ILE A 48 -8.11 -7.71 -8.51
C ILE A 48 -8.95 -7.04 -9.60
N ALA A 49 -10.24 -6.79 -9.36
CA ALA A 49 -11.11 -6.16 -10.33
C ALA A 49 -10.73 -4.69 -10.55
N GLU A 50 -10.55 -3.95 -9.47
CA GLU A 50 -10.10 -2.55 -9.44
C GLU A 50 -8.68 -2.43 -10.02
N PHE A 51 -7.79 -3.32 -9.60
CA PHE A 51 -6.41 -3.39 -10.09
C PHE A 51 -6.38 -3.60 -11.61
N ARG A 52 -7.09 -4.62 -12.12
CA ARG A 52 -7.18 -4.88 -13.57
C ARG A 52 -7.85 -3.73 -14.31
N ALA A 53 -8.82 -3.05 -13.74
CA ALA A 53 -9.45 -1.89 -14.39
C ALA A 53 -8.47 -0.73 -14.59
N SER A 54 -7.56 -0.49 -13.63
CA SER A 54 -6.48 0.51 -13.75
C SER A 54 -5.33 0.07 -14.67
N CYS A 55 -5.12 -1.24 -14.85
CA CYS A 55 -4.13 -1.77 -15.80
C CYS A 55 -4.66 -1.88 -17.23
N ALA A 56 -5.90 -2.36 -17.43
CA ALA A 56 -6.50 -2.68 -18.73
C ALA A 56 -6.92 -1.45 -19.54
N SER A 57 -6.83 -0.26 -18.95
CA SER A 57 -7.20 0.99 -19.58
C SER A 57 -6.30 1.35 -20.79
N SER A 58 -5.26 0.55 -21.07
CA SER A 58 -4.28 0.70 -22.15
C SER A 58 -4.83 0.61 -23.59
N ASN A 59 -6.10 0.24 -23.80
CA ASN A 59 -6.67 0.14 -25.15
C ASN A 59 -7.06 1.51 -25.77
N SER A 60 -7.15 2.56 -24.96
CA SER A 60 -7.26 3.96 -25.42
C SER A 60 -6.71 4.90 -24.34
N PRO A 61 -5.72 5.76 -24.64
CA PRO A 61 -5.06 6.60 -23.64
C PRO A 61 -6.02 7.59 -22.94
N ALA A 62 -7.09 8.02 -23.62
CA ALA A 62 -8.11 8.89 -23.02
C ALA A 62 -8.94 8.16 -21.95
N ASN A 63 -9.27 6.88 -22.17
CA ASN A 63 -10.03 6.09 -21.20
C ASN A 63 -9.17 5.66 -20.01
N ALA A 64 -7.85 5.50 -20.21
CA ALA A 64 -6.89 5.28 -19.13
C ALA A 64 -6.83 6.43 -18.14
N ALA A 65 -6.65 7.65 -18.64
CA ALA A 65 -6.57 8.82 -17.78
C ALA A 65 -7.85 9.04 -16.96
N VAL A 66 -9.02 8.73 -17.53
CA VAL A 66 -10.32 8.85 -16.82
C VAL A 66 -10.46 7.81 -15.71
N SER A 67 -10.10 6.55 -15.98
CA SER A 67 -10.17 5.48 -14.98
C SER A 67 -9.19 5.71 -13.82
N ASP A 68 -7.95 6.11 -14.12
CA ASP A 68 -6.95 6.40 -13.10
C ASP A 68 -7.35 7.61 -12.24
N ARG A 69 -7.88 8.67 -12.87
CA ARG A 69 -8.38 9.84 -12.13
C ARG A 69 -9.57 9.50 -11.23
N ARG A 70 -10.47 8.62 -11.69
CA ARG A 70 -11.59 8.15 -10.87
C ARG A 70 -11.10 7.34 -9.66
N LEU A 71 -10.15 6.43 -9.88
CA LEU A 71 -9.53 5.64 -8.81
C LEU A 71 -8.85 6.54 -7.78
N LEU A 72 -8.02 7.48 -8.23
CA LEU A 72 -7.35 8.45 -7.34
C LEU A 72 -8.34 9.35 -6.59
N GLY A 73 -9.46 9.70 -7.22
CA GLY A 73 -10.56 10.42 -6.57
C GLY A 73 -11.19 9.63 -5.42
N HIS A 74 -11.47 8.34 -5.63
CA HIS A 74 -11.99 7.45 -4.59
C HIS A 74 -10.99 7.24 -3.46
N PHE A 75 -9.74 6.93 -3.80
CA PHE A 75 -8.64 6.86 -2.85
C PHE A 75 -8.57 8.10 -1.96
N ARG A 76 -8.55 9.29 -2.57
CA ARG A 76 -8.47 10.55 -1.84
C ARG A 76 -9.64 10.70 -0.87
N ASN A 77 -10.86 10.52 -1.37
CA ASN A 77 -12.06 10.69 -0.55
C ASN A 77 -12.07 9.73 0.64
N ASN A 78 -11.76 8.44 0.40
CA ASN A 78 -11.80 7.43 1.45
C ASN A 78 -10.72 7.65 2.50
N VAL A 79 -9.49 7.99 2.09
CA VAL A 79 -8.40 8.27 3.03
C VAL A 79 -8.65 9.56 3.82
N GLU A 80 -9.13 10.63 3.17
CA GLU A 80 -9.53 11.87 3.87
C GLU A 80 -10.64 11.58 4.90
N LEU A 81 -11.67 10.82 4.52
CA LEU A 81 -12.76 10.44 5.42
C LEU A 81 -12.28 9.56 6.58
N LEU A 82 -11.41 8.58 6.30
CA LEU A 82 -10.82 7.72 7.31
C LEU A 82 -10.07 8.56 8.36
N ILE A 83 -9.18 9.44 7.89
CA ILE A 83 -8.41 10.35 8.76
C ILE A 83 -9.36 11.23 9.56
N GLN A 84 -10.34 11.87 8.92
CA GLN A 84 -11.30 12.75 9.57
C GLN A 84 -12.12 12.05 10.66
N LYS A 85 -12.52 10.79 10.43
CA LYS A 85 -13.28 9.99 11.40
C LYS A 85 -12.41 9.42 12.53
N THR A 86 -11.10 9.28 12.34
CA THR A 86 -10.22 8.84 13.42
C THR A 86 -10.14 9.92 14.50
N TRP A 87 -10.55 9.54 15.70
CA TRP A 87 -10.42 10.37 16.89
C TRP A 87 -8.96 10.44 17.31
N VAL A 88 -8.50 11.63 17.64
CA VAL A 88 -7.13 11.90 18.11
C VAL A 88 -7.16 12.81 19.32
N GLU A 89 -6.13 12.70 20.14
CA GLU A 89 -5.89 13.68 21.20
C GLU A 89 -5.57 15.05 20.59
N LYS A 90 -5.83 16.13 21.34
CA LYS A 90 -5.58 17.50 20.86
C LYS A 90 -4.13 17.73 20.40
N ALA A 91 -3.17 17.03 21.01
CA ALA A 91 -1.76 17.11 20.65
C ALA A 91 -1.46 16.57 19.23
N ASP A 92 -2.33 15.70 18.71
CA ASP A 92 -2.18 15.03 17.42
C ASP A 92 -3.08 15.65 16.31
N GLU A 93 -3.88 16.66 16.61
CA GLU A 93 -4.70 17.34 15.58
C GLU A 93 -3.85 18.00 14.49
N ALA A 94 -2.75 18.66 14.86
CA ALA A 94 -1.82 19.24 13.89
C ALA A 94 -1.13 18.18 13.02
N HIS A 95 -1.01 16.95 13.53
CA HIS A 95 -0.46 15.83 12.79
C HIS A 95 -1.46 15.34 11.72
N LYS A 96 -2.73 15.24 12.11
CA LYS A 96 -3.85 14.91 11.24
C LYS A 96 -4.01 15.89 10.07
N GLU A 97 -3.91 17.20 10.33
CA GLU A 97 -3.95 18.24 9.29
C GLU A 97 -2.80 18.08 8.28
N LYS A 98 -1.57 17.89 8.76
CA LYS A 98 -0.41 17.67 7.89
C LYS A 98 -0.55 16.41 7.04
N LEU A 99 -1.16 15.36 7.56
CA LEU A 99 -1.43 14.15 6.78
C LEU A 99 -2.45 14.43 5.66
N LEU A 100 -3.52 15.17 5.96
CA LEU A 100 -4.51 15.59 4.97
C LEU A 100 -3.87 16.41 3.83
N ASP A 101 -2.96 17.33 4.17
CA ASP A 101 -2.25 18.15 3.18
C ASP A 101 -1.34 17.35 2.23
N ARG A 102 -0.91 16.14 2.61
CA ARG A 102 -0.04 15.28 1.78
C ARG A 102 -0.81 14.50 0.72
N ILE A 103 -2.07 14.18 0.96
CA ILE A 103 -2.91 13.42 0.02
C ILE A 103 -3.00 14.09 -1.36
N PRO A 104 -3.30 15.40 -1.50
CA PRO A 104 -3.35 16.03 -2.81
C PRO A 104 -1.99 16.07 -3.51
N VAL A 105 -0.88 16.10 -2.76
CA VAL A 105 0.48 16.02 -3.33
C VAL A 105 0.71 14.65 -3.98
N PHE A 106 0.39 13.57 -3.27
CA PHE A 106 0.49 12.21 -3.81
C PHE A 106 -0.36 12.03 -5.08
N VAL A 107 -1.61 12.49 -5.05
CA VAL A 107 -2.51 12.40 -6.21
C VAL A 107 -1.93 13.14 -7.42
N LEU A 108 -1.39 14.35 -7.20
CA LEU A 108 -0.78 15.13 -8.27
C LEU A 108 0.46 14.46 -8.86
N ASP A 109 1.30 13.84 -8.02
CA ASP A 109 2.50 13.14 -8.46
C ASP A 109 2.12 11.88 -9.29
N MET A 110 1.07 11.14 -8.86
CA MET A 110 0.50 10.03 -9.64
C MET A 110 -0.06 10.48 -11.00
N GLU A 111 -0.82 11.58 -11.04
CA GLU A 111 -1.37 12.13 -12.30
C GLU A 111 -0.28 12.60 -13.27
N ARG A 112 0.88 13.00 -12.76
CA ARG A 112 2.04 13.42 -13.55
C ARG A 112 2.96 12.26 -13.96
N ALA A 113 2.63 11.03 -13.56
CA ALA A 113 3.48 9.86 -13.70
C ALA A 113 4.86 10.00 -13.02
N ASP A 114 4.98 10.85 -11.99
CA ASP A 114 6.18 10.98 -11.16
C ASP A 114 6.13 9.92 -10.04
N TYR A 115 6.26 8.65 -10.44
CA TYR A 115 6.00 7.51 -9.55
C TYR A 115 7.04 7.39 -8.43
N GLU A 116 8.28 7.83 -8.64
CA GLU A 116 9.29 7.83 -7.58
C GLU A 116 8.90 8.80 -6.46
N ARG A 117 8.48 10.02 -6.82
CA ARG A 117 8.03 11.02 -5.86
C ARG A 117 6.71 10.60 -5.20
N ALA A 118 5.79 10.04 -5.99
CA ALA A 118 4.55 9.46 -5.48
C ALA A 118 4.84 8.35 -4.45
N LEU A 119 5.80 7.46 -4.72
CA LEU A 119 6.20 6.39 -3.79
C LEU A 119 6.70 6.94 -2.46
N ARG A 120 7.59 7.92 -2.48
CA ARG A 120 8.09 8.57 -1.24
C ARG A 120 6.95 9.18 -0.44
N THR A 121 6.06 9.91 -1.12
CA THR A 121 4.90 10.53 -0.46
C THR A 121 3.94 9.48 0.09
N PHE A 122 3.72 8.38 -0.63
CA PHE A 122 2.82 7.31 -0.22
C PHE A 122 3.34 6.53 0.99
N ILE A 123 4.64 6.21 1.03
CA ILE A 123 5.29 5.60 2.20
C ILE A 123 5.04 6.46 3.44
N HIS A 124 5.24 7.78 3.33
CA HIS A 124 4.94 8.69 4.43
C HIS A 124 3.46 8.71 4.81
N ILE A 125 2.55 8.72 3.84
CA ILE A 125 1.11 8.65 4.12
C ILE A 125 0.77 7.38 4.91
N LEU A 126 1.32 6.22 4.51
CA LEU A 126 1.04 4.95 5.17
C LEU A 126 1.62 4.87 6.58
N ASP A 127 2.84 5.36 6.81
CA ASP A 127 3.46 5.37 8.14
C ASP A 127 2.64 6.21 9.14
N GLU A 128 2.25 7.41 8.71
CA GLU A 128 1.43 8.29 9.55
C GLU A 128 0.00 7.76 9.70
N LEU A 129 -0.57 7.13 8.67
CA LEU A 129 -1.87 6.48 8.78
C LEU A 129 -1.83 5.29 9.74
N ALA A 130 -0.76 4.50 9.75
CA ALA A 130 -0.57 3.42 10.71
C ALA A 130 -0.51 3.96 12.14
N TYR A 131 0.27 5.03 12.36
CA TYR A 131 0.32 5.70 13.67
C TYR A 131 -1.04 6.28 14.08
N LEU A 132 -1.78 6.88 13.14
CA LEU A 132 -3.10 7.44 13.41
C LEU A 132 -4.10 6.35 13.84
N LEU A 133 -4.07 5.18 13.20
CA LEU A 133 -5.03 4.10 13.44
C LEU A 133 -4.68 3.21 14.63
N PHE A 134 -3.39 3.02 14.91
CA PHE A 134 -2.91 2.06 15.91
C PHE A 134 -2.07 2.69 17.03
N GLY A 135 -1.84 4.00 16.98
CA GLY A 135 -1.01 4.72 17.93
C GLY A 135 0.41 4.17 17.99
N THR A 136 0.97 4.10 19.21
CA THR A 136 2.33 3.57 19.43
C THR A 136 2.50 2.10 19.03
N GLN A 137 1.41 1.34 18.86
CA GLN A 137 1.48 -0.05 18.42
C GLN A 137 2.05 -0.16 17.00
N SER A 138 1.83 0.83 16.13
CA SER A 138 2.39 0.83 14.76
C SER A 138 3.92 0.87 14.72
N ARG A 139 4.54 1.35 15.80
CA ARG A 139 6.00 1.53 15.92
C ARG A 139 6.70 0.36 16.61
N LYS A 140 5.95 -0.66 17.03
CA LYS A 140 6.53 -1.84 17.67
C LYS A 140 6.94 -2.87 16.63
N GLY A 141 7.96 -3.66 16.96
CA GLY A 141 8.48 -4.71 16.07
C GLY A 141 7.48 -5.84 15.78
N ASP A 142 6.40 -5.94 16.56
CA ASP A 142 5.32 -6.92 16.40
C ASP A 142 4.08 -6.34 15.69
N PHE A 143 4.14 -5.13 15.13
CA PHE A 143 2.99 -4.46 14.50
C PHE A 143 2.32 -5.31 13.41
N ILE A 144 3.11 -5.95 12.56
CA ILE A 144 2.56 -6.79 11.48
C ILE A 144 1.79 -7.97 12.07
N GLU A 145 2.34 -8.68 13.06
CA GLU A 145 1.62 -9.76 13.74
C GLU A 145 0.34 -9.25 14.40
N TYR A 146 0.41 -8.06 15.03
CA TYR A 146 -0.74 -7.42 15.63
C TYR A 146 -1.85 -7.15 14.59
N ALA A 147 -1.50 -6.64 13.41
CA ALA A 147 -2.45 -6.39 12.33
C ALA A 147 -3.09 -7.69 11.82
N PHE A 148 -2.31 -8.77 11.64
CA PHE A 148 -2.84 -10.09 11.25
C PHE A 148 -3.80 -10.70 12.28
N ARG A 149 -3.60 -10.42 13.58
CA ARG A 149 -4.53 -10.86 14.64
C ARG A 149 -5.88 -10.14 14.58
N ILE A 150 -5.94 -8.95 13.98
CA ILE A 150 -7.19 -8.20 13.79
C ILE A 150 -7.92 -8.71 12.56
N ASP A 151 -7.24 -8.68 11.41
CA ASP A 151 -7.78 -9.10 10.13
C ASP A 151 -6.63 -9.49 9.18
N ALA A 152 -6.83 -10.57 8.44
CA ALA A 152 -5.81 -11.13 7.56
C ALA A 152 -5.44 -10.18 6.40
N ASN A 153 -6.43 -9.52 5.79
CA ASN A 153 -6.19 -8.59 4.68
C ASN A 153 -5.55 -7.30 5.16
N LEU A 154 -5.96 -6.81 6.34
CA LEU A 154 -5.33 -5.68 7.01
C LEU A 154 -3.86 -5.97 7.33
N GLY A 155 -3.57 -7.15 7.90
CA GLY A 155 -2.21 -7.62 8.14
C GLY A 155 -1.37 -7.67 6.86
N LEU A 156 -1.93 -8.23 5.78
CA LEU A 156 -1.25 -8.33 4.49
C LEU A 156 -0.98 -6.94 3.87
N PHE A 157 -1.94 -6.03 3.98
CA PHE A 157 -1.77 -4.64 3.53
C PHE A 157 -0.66 -3.91 4.28
N TRP A 158 -0.60 -4.03 5.61
CA TRP A 158 0.47 -3.41 6.39
C TRP A 158 1.84 -4.07 6.18
N TRP A 159 1.86 -5.37 5.89
CA TRP A 159 3.08 -6.04 5.43
C TRP A 159 3.58 -5.37 4.14
N TYR A 160 2.70 -5.22 3.15
CA TYR A 160 2.99 -4.51 1.90
C TYR A 160 3.53 -3.09 2.17
N ALA A 161 2.86 -2.33 3.03
CA ALA A 161 3.27 -0.96 3.36
C ALA A 161 4.69 -0.91 3.93
N GLY A 162 5.03 -1.82 4.85
CA GLY A 162 6.35 -1.90 5.47
C GLY A 162 7.48 -2.25 4.51
N ASN A 163 7.18 -2.80 3.33
CA ASN A 163 8.17 -3.20 2.33
C ASN A 163 8.32 -2.19 1.18
N LEU A 164 7.44 -1.20 1.05
CA LEU A 164 7.50 -0.21 -0.04
C LEU A 164 8.83 0.53 -0.15
N ALA A 165 9.52 0.75 0.96
CA ALA A 165 10.81 1.43 0.97
C ALA A 165 11.90 0.65 0.19
N SER A 166 11.74 -0.66 -0.02
CA SER A 166 12.68 -1.46 -0.82
C SER A 166 12.66 -1.09 -2.32
N LEU A 167 11.60 -0.43 -2.78
CA LEU A 167 11.47 0.07 -4.15
C LEU A 167 12.08 1.47 -4.34
N LEU A 168 12.60 2.11 -3.28
CA LEU A 168 13.29 3.39 -3.43
C LEU A 168 14.61 3.17 -4.20
N GLY A 169 14.76 3.87 -5.32
CA GLY A 169 15.88 3.69 -6.24
C GLY A 169 15.66 2.62 -7.32
N GLU A 170 14.48 1.99 -7.34
CA GLU A 170 14.03 1.21 -8.50
C GLU A 170 13.95 2.11 -9.74
N THR A 171 14.36 1.56 -10.89
CA THR A 171 14.39 2.28 -12.17
C THR A 171 13.22 1.90 -13.08
N ASP A 172 12.57 0.77 -12.83
CA ASP A 172 11.36 0.36 -13.54
C ASP A 172 10.12 1.10 -13.00
N GLU A 173 9.80 2.24 -13.63
CA GLU A 173 8.60 3.03 -13.33
C GLU A 173 7.30 2.21 -13.41
N LYS A 174 7.20 1.21 -14.30
CA LYS A 174 5.99 0.39 -14.43
C LYS A 174 5.81 -0.51 -13.22
N ARG A 175 6.91 -1.01 -12.66
CA ARG A 175 6.91 -1.77 -11.41
C ARG A 175 6.47 -0.87 -10.25
N ILE A 176 7.06 0.32 -10.11
CA ILE A 176 6.69 1.28 -9.06
C ILE A 176 5.19 1.61 -9.15
N ARG A 177 4.70 1.96 -10.35
CA ARG A 177 3.27 2.23 -10.58
C ARG A 177 2.41 1.03 -10.19
N ALA A 178 2.74 -0.17 -10.67
CA ALA A 178 1.93 -1.36 -10.39
C ALA A 178 1.82 -1.63 -8.89
N VAL A 179 2.93 -1.51 -8.16
CA VAL A 179 2.92 -1.66 -6.70
C VAL A 179 2.09 -0.55 -6.06
N LEU A 180 2.27 0.73 -6.44
CA LEU A 180 1.46 1.83 -5.89
C LEU A 180 -0.05 1.63 -6.10
N VAL A 181 -0.45 1.15 -7.27
CA VAL A 181 -1.86 0.90 -7.60
C VAL A 181 -2.48 -0.15 -6.66
N ILE A 182 -1.72 -1.13 -6.16
CA ILE A 182 -2.21 -2.06 -5.12
C ILE A 182 -2.68 -1.27 -3.89
N GLY A 183 -1.82 -0.39 -3.38
CA GLY A 183 -2.13 0.42 -2.21
C GLY A 183 -3.29 1.38 -2.43
N VAL A 184 -3.35 2.02 -3.61
CA VAL A 184 -4.43 2.93 -3.99
C VAL A 184 -5.76 2.17 -4.10
N CYS A 185 -5.78 1.01 -4.76
CA CYS A 185 -6.98 0.18 -4.90
C CYS A 185 -7.50 -0.27 -3.54
N TYR A 186 -6.63 -0.81 -2.67
CA TYR A 186 -7.04 -1.23 -1.33
C TYR A 186 -7.67 -0.07 -0.55
N LEU A 187 -6.98 1.08 -0.47
CA LEU A 187 -7.47 2.24 0.28
C LEU A 187 -8.69 2.92 -0.37
N SER A 188 -8.97 2.66 -1.65
CA SER A 188 -10.19 3.12 -2.33
C SER A 188 -11.41 2.24 -2.06
N SER A 189 -11.21 1.05 -1.51
CA SER A 189 -12.25 0.04 -1.28
C SER A 189 -12.63 -0.13 0.20
N ILE A 190 -11.90 0.51 1.12
CA ILE A 190 -12.20 0.52 2.56
C ILE A 190 -13.20 1.61 2.96
#